data_AF-A0A6I8QGQ2-F1
#
_entry.id   AF-A0A6I8QGQ2-F1
#
_cell.length_a   1.000
_cell.length_b   1.000
_cell.length_c   1.000
_cell.angle_alpha   90.00
_cell.angle_beta   90.00
_cell.angle_gamma   90.00
#
_symmetry.space_group_name_H-M   'P 1'
#
loop_
_entity.id
_entity.type
_entity.pdbx_description
1 polymer ?
#
loop_
_entity_poly.entity_id
_entity_poly.type
_entity_poly.pdbx_seq_one_letter_code
_entity_poly.pdbx_strand_id
1 'polypeptide(L)'
;MAPSVNPMSQIVKDMDRHIPMHPLPEEIQKMPRDETVCKYCGVSYLILHEFKLLEEKMKMMEKELKFYQGSMERENQLQDDLRHLRQELEQNKTDIEFKTERLRIACVQLQKREEELEILTKELRNYKEEVKAAHNQLQILGKETTKQRSYLAETMSLLRSLQLEQTAIKNVTNDTLVKWISVRKELNAQVEEISRSHTAETMSLNECLEASEKEKSTLQNLVSNLQAKSDSLQSTSQQLLASRESEKELKNRCHELQMQVLGKRMLLL
;
A
#
# COMPACT_ATOMS: atom_id res chain seq x y z
N MET A 1 14.87 55.24 -81.05
CA MET A 1 14.95 55.82 -82.40
C MET A 1 16.23 56.63 -82.50
N ALA A 2 17.30 56.01 -83.01
CA ALA A 2 18.54 56.66 -83.42
C ALA A 2 18.77 56.24 -84.88
N PRO A 3 19.25 57.12 -85.78
CA PRO A 3 19.21 56.85 -87.20
C PRO A 3 20.19 55.73 -87.56
N SER A 4 19.67 54.69 -88.21
CA SER A 4 20.47 53.66 -88.89
C SER A 4 21.20 54.34 -90.05
N VAL A 5 22.45 54.72 -89.83
CA VAL A 5 23.34 55.19 -90.88
C VAL A 5 23.83 53.96 -91.63
N ASN A 6 23.28 53.75 -92.82
CA ASN A 6 23.61 52.62 -93.68
C ASN A 6 25.08 52.73 -94.14
N PRO A 7 26.00 51.85 -93.70
CA PRO A 7 27.45 52.01 -93.93
C PRO A 7 27.85 51.99 -95.41
N MET A 8 27.00 51.40 -96.26
CA MET A 8 27.18 51.34 -97.71
C MET A 8 27.02 52.70 -98.40
N SER A 9 26.27 53.64 -97.79
CA SER A 9 26.03 54.96 -98.39
C SER A 9 27.20 55.94 -98.24
N GLN A 10 28.14 55.65 -97.35
CA GLN A 10 29.36 56.45 -97.16
C GLN A 10 30.49 56.04 -98.12
N ILE A 11 30.52 54.77 -98.57
CA ILE A 11 31.61 54.23 -99.41
C ILE A 11 31.49 54.71 -100.86
N VAL A 12 30.28 55.02 -101.34
CA VAL A 12 30.05 55.45 -102.74
C VAL A 12 30.38 56.93 -102.97
N LYS A 13 30.52 57.74 -101.91
CA LYS A 13 30.76 59.20 -102.03
C LYS A 13 32.23 59.60 -102.14
N ASP A 14 33.18 58.68 -101.90
CA ASP A 14 34.62 58.96 -101.95
C ASP A 14 35.32 58.35 -103.19
N MET A 15 34.59 58.16 -104.30
CA MET A 15 35.22 57.93 -105.62
C MET A 15 35.62 59.26 -106.28
N ASP A 16 36.18 60.17 -105.49
CA ASP A 16 36.82 61.38 -105.99
C ASP A 16 37.98 60.97 -106.91
N ARG A 17 38.14 61.66 -108.04
CA ARG A 17 39.18 61.39 -109.04
C ARG A 17 40.53 61.25 -108.33
N HIS A 18 41.07 60.04 -108.28
CA HIS A 18 42.36 59.78 -107.65
C HIS A 18 43.45 60.53 -108.43
N ILE A 19 43.95 61.62 -107.87
CA ILE A 19 45.16 62.28 -108.33
C ILE A 19 46.32 61.54 -107.64
N PRO A 20 47.24 60.90 -108.39
CA PRO A 20 48.36 60.20 -107.78
C PRO A 20 49.16 61.14 -106.87
N MET A 21 49.28 60.81 -105.58
CA MET A 21 49.97 61.62 -104.56
C MET A 21 51.45 61.89 -104.90
N HIS A 22 52.03 61.11 -105.82
CA HIS A 22 53.33 61.37 -106.42
C HIS A 22 53.20 61.31 -107.95
N PRO A 23 53.36 62.44 -108.66
CA PRO A 23 53.41 62.42 -110.12
C PRO A 23 54.67 61.65 -110.56
N LEU A 24 54.57 60.98 -111.72
CA LEU A 24 55.69 60.24 -112.28
C LEU A 24 56.89 61.17 -112.51
N PRO A 25 58.13 60.69 -112.28
CA PRO A 25 59.34 61.45 -112.59
C PRO A 25 59.31 62.04 -114.00
N GLU A 26 59.85 63.25 -114.18
CA GLU A 26 59.76 64.01 -115.43
C GLU A 26 60.31 63.24 -116.64
N GLU A 27 61.26 62.35 -116.42
CA GLU A 27 61.90 61.49 -117.42
C GLU A 27 60.89 60.53 -118.07
N ILE A 28 59.89 60.07 -117.32
CA ILE A 28 58.87 59.14 -117.81
C ILE A 28 57.73 59.90 -118.48
N GLN A 29 57.40 61.10 -118.02
CA GLN A 29 56.35 61.94 -118.61
C GLN A 29 56.71 62.46 -120.02
N LYS A 30 58.01 62.63 -120.30
CA LYS A 30 58.52 63.12 -121.59
C LYS A 30 58.86 62.00 -122.59
N MET A 31 58.65 60.73 -122.22
CA MET A 31 58.94 59.56 -123.05
C MET A 31 57.84 59.35 -124.11
N PRO A 32 58.17 59.03 -125.39
CA PRO A 32 57.17 58.76 -126.42
C PRO A 32 56.30 57.55 -126.05
N ARG A 33 55.00 57.59 -126.42
CA ARG A 33 54.00 56.59 -126.01
C ARG A 33 54.42 55.16 -126.36
N ASP A 34 55.14 54.99 -127.46
CA ASP A 34 55.60 53.72 -128.04
C ASP A 34 56.66 53.00 -127.17
N GLU A 35 57.28 53.71 -126.23
CA GLU A 35 58.29 53.18 -125.28
C GLU A 35 57.69 52.87 -123.90
N THR A 36 56.61 53.54 -123.52
CA THR A 36 55.88 53.30 -122.25
C THR A 36 54.86 52.16 -122.37
N VAL A 37 54.69 51.63 -123.57
CA VAL A 37 53.72 50.59 -123.95
C VAL A 37 54.46 49.38 -124.50
N CYS A 38 54.05 48.18 -124.08
CA CYS A 38 54.65 46.94 -124.59
C CYS A 38 54.36 46.76 -126.08
N LYS A 39 55.41 46.64 -126.92
CA LYS A 39 55.29 46.49 -128.38
C LYS A 39 54.57 45.21 -128.86
N TYR A 40 54.40 44.20 -127.97
CA TYR A 40 53.75 42.93 -128.31
C TYR A 40 52.29 42.83 -127.83
N CYS A 41 51.91 43.49 -126.74
CA CYS A 41 50.56 43.40 -126.18
C CYS A 41 49.83 44.74 -126.01
N GLY A 42 50.48 45.88 -126.31
CA GLY A 42 49.83 47.20 -126.32
C GLY A 42 49.45 47.77 -124.95
N VAL A 43 49.84 47.12 -123.85
CA VAL A 43 49.53 47.57 -122.48
C VAL A 43 50.59 48.56 -121.98
N SER A 44 50.16 49.67 -121.38
CA SER A 44 51.05 50.63 -120.70
C SER A 44 51.64 50.02 -119.42
N TYR A 45 52.97 50.03 -119.31
CA TYR A 45 53.69 49.50 -118.15
C TYR A 45 53.35 50.25 -116.85
N LEU A 46 52.96 51.52 -116.94
CA LEU A 46 52.58 52.37 -115.81
C LEU A 46 51.22 51.96 -115.24
N ILE A 47 50.23 51.78 -116.13
CA ILE A 47 48.88 51.31 -115.77
C ILE A 47 48.98 49.91 -115.14
N LEU A 48 49.81 49.03 -115.72
CA LEU A 48 50.02 47.68 -115.17
C LEU A 48 50.62 47.70 -113.75
N HIS A 49 51.54 48.64 -113.44
CA HIS A 49 52.12 48.77 -112.11
C HIS A 49 51.09 49.28 -111.09
N GLU A 50 50.28 50.29 -111.45
CA GLU A 50 49.21 50.80 -110.59
C GLU A 50 48.15 49.72 -110.29
N PHE A 51 47.74 48.93 -111.29
CA PHE A 51 46.84 47.80 -111.08
C PHE A 51 47.43 46.73 -110.16
N LYS A 52 48.74 46.41 -110.28
CA LYS A 52 49.41 45.48 -109.35
C LYS A 52 49.45 46.02 -107.92
N LEU A 53 49.73 47.31 -107.76
CA LEU A 53 49.78 47.96 -106.44
C LEU A 53 48.39 48.03 -105.78
N LEU A 54 47.35 48.25 -106.59
CA LEU A 54 45.94 48.15 -106.17
C LEU A 54 45.56 46.70 -105.81
N GLU A 55 45.98 45.71 -106.59
CA GLU A 55 45.73 44.30 -106.32
C GLU A 55 46.40 43.85 -105.01
N GLU A 56 47.63 44.28 -104.75
CA GLU A 56 48.33 44.02 -103.49
C GLU A 56 47.64 44.71 -102.31
N LYS A 57 47.21 45.96 -102.46
CA LYS A 57 46.40 46.66 -101.44
C LYS A 57 45.07 45.96 -101.20
N MET A 58 44.39 45.50 -102.24
CA MET A 58 43.14 44.76 -102.13
C MET A 58 43.35 43.44 -101.39
N LYS A 59 44.42 42.69 -101.70
CA LYS A 59 44.80 41.47 -100.98
C LYS A 59 45.13 41.72 -99.51
N MET A 60 45.77 42.86 -99.19
CA MET A 60 46.03 43.26 -97.80
C MET A 60 44.72 43.57 -97.07
N MET A 61 43.84 44.35 -97.69
CA MET A 61 42.55 44.74 -97.12
C MET A 61 41.60 43.55 -96.94
N GLU A 62 41.61 42.57 -97.85
CA GLU A 62 40.88 41.31 -97.70
C GLU A 62 41.38 40.47 -96.52
N LYS A 63 42.70 40.45 -96.27
CA LYS A 63 43.27 39.75 -95.11
C LYS A 63 42.86 40.42 -93.80
N GLU A 64 42.87 41.76 -93.77
CA GLU A 64 42.40 42.53 -92.61
C GLU A 64 40.92 42.31 -92.35
N LEU A 65 40.06 42.34 -93.39
CA LEU A 65 38.63 42.07 -93.25
C LEU A 65 38.37 40.67 -92.68
N LYS A 66 39.06 39.64 -93.18
CA LYS A 66 38.95 38.27 -92.64
C LYS A 66 39.40 38.19 -91.18
N PHE A 67 40.47 38.90 -90.82
CA PHE A 67 40.93 38.98 -89.44
C PHE A 67 39.88 39.64 -88.53
N TYR A 68 39.30 40.76 -88.94
CA TYR A 68 38.26 41.46 -88.18
C TYR A 68 36.98 40.64 -88.05
N GLN A 69 36.55 39.96 -89.13
CA GLN A 69 35.42 39.03 -89.08
C GLN A 69 35.64 37.92 -88.04
N GLY A 70 36.79 37.24 -88.09
CA GLY A 70 37.10 36.21 -87.10
C GLY A 70 37.24 36.77 -85.68
N SER A 71 37.66 38.02 -85.52
CA SER A 71 37.68 38.69 -84.21
C SER A 71 36.27 38.99 -83.69
N MET A 72 35.36 39.40 -84.57
CA MET A 72 33.97 39.66 -84.23
C MET A 72 33.23 38.38 -83.84
N GLU A 73 33.47 37.27 -84.54
CA GLU A 73 32.92 35.95 -84.18
C GLU A 73 33.39 35.49 -82.79
N ARG A 74 34.69 35.62 -82.48
CA ARG A 74 35.21 35.31 -81.14
C ARG A 74 34.59 36.19 -80.05
N GLU A 75 34.46 37.48 -80.30
CA GLU A 75 33.83 38.41 -79.34
C GLU A 75 32.36 38.07 -79.11
N ASN A 76 31.61 37.74 -80.18
CA ASN A 76 30.22 37.30 -80.05
C ASN A 76 30.11 36.01 -79.23
N GLN A 77 30.98 35.03 -79.47
CA GLN A 77 31.02 33.80 -78.68
C GLN A 77 31.33 34.08 -77.21
N LEU A 78 32.29 34.95 -76.92
CA LEU A 78 32.61 35.36 -75.55
C LEU A 78 31.43 36.07 -74.88
N GLN A 79 30.68 36.89 -75.61
CA GLN A 79 29.46 37.52 -75.09
C GLN A 79 28.37 36.49 -74.78
N ASP A 80 28.20 35.46 -75.63
CA ASP A 80 27.29 34.35 -75.38
C ASP A 80 27.68 33.56 -74.12
N ASP A 81 28.96 33.19 -74.00
CA ASP A 81 29.49 32.48 -72.85
C ASP A 81 29.32 33.31 -71.56
N LEU A 82 29.58 34.62 -71.61
CA LEU A 82 29.36 35.53 -70.49
C LEU A 82 27.89 35.64 -70.09
N ARG A 83 26.96 35.63 -71.05
CA ARG A 83 25.51 35.61 -70.75
C ARG A 83 25.11 34.31 -70.06
N HIS A 84 25.59 33.18 -70.57
CA HIS A 84 25.34 31.87 -69.97
C HIS A 84 25.86 31.79 -68.53
N LEU A 85 27.13 32.16 -68.31
CA LEU A 85 27.75 32.15 -66.98
C LEU A 85 27.03 33.07 -65.99
N ARG A 86 26.54 34.24 -66.43
CA ARG A 86 25.73 35.13 -65.58
C ARG A 86 24.42 34.47 -65.17
N GLN A 87 23.76 33.79 -66.10
CA GLN A 87 22.50 33.10 -65.81
C GLN A 87 22.71 31.94 -64.84
N GLU A 88 23.77 31.15 -65.01
CA GLU A 88 24.15 30.08 -64.06
C GLU A 88 24.47 30.64 -62.68
N LEU A 89 25.18 31.76 -62.60
CA LEU A 89 25.51 32.42 -61.35
C LEU A 89 24.27 32.90 -60.59
N GLU A 90 23.30 33.52 -61.29
CA GLU A 90 22.03 33.90 -60.67
C GLU A 90 21.20 32.68 -60.24
N GLN A 91 21.18 31.61 -61.04
CA GLN A 91 20.51 30.37 -60.66
C GLN A 91 21.14 29.77 -59.40
N ASN A 92 22.47 29.73 -59.31
CA ASN A 92 23.19 29.21 -58.15
C ASN A 92 22.96 30.06 -56.90
N LYS A 93 22.87 31.39 -57.02
CA LYS A 93 22.52 32.26 -55.89
C LYS A 93 21.15 31.91 -55.32
N THR A 94 20.13 31.79 -56.17
CA THR A 94 18.77 31.45 -55.71
C THR A 94 18.71 30.06 -55.07
N ASP A 95 19.46 29.08 -55.59
CA ASP A 95 19.55 27.74 -55.01
C ASP A 95 20.26 27.74 -53.65
N ILE A 96 21.33 28.52 -53.50
CA ILE A 96 22.03 28.71 -52.22
C ILE A 96 21.10 29.36 -51.19
N GLU A 97 20.36 30.41 -51.57
CA GLU A 97 19.40 31.08 -50.69
C GLU A 97 18.31 30.10 -50.23
N PHE A 98 17.74 29.34 -51.17
CA PHE A 98 16.73 28.34 -50.86
C PHE A 98 17.23 27.24 -49.93
N LYS A 99 18.42 26.69 -50.20
CA LYS A 99 19.06 25.68 -49.35
C LYS A 99 19.38 26.23 -47.96
N THR A 100 19.83 27.48 -47.88
CA THR A 100 20.14 28.16 -46.62
C THR A 100 18.88 28.33 -45.77
N GLU A 101 17.77 28.78 -46.37
CA GLU A 101 16.50 28.94 -45.64
C GLU A 101 15.95 27.58 -45.17
N ARG A 102 16.04 26.54 -46.01
CA ARG A 102 15.68 25.17 -45.60
C ARG A 102 16.53 24.67 -44.45
N LEU A 103 17.84 24.92 -44.48
CA LEU A 103 18.75 24.54 -43.41
C LEU A 103 18.39 25.27 -42.11
N ARG A 104 18.08 26.58 -42.18
CA ARG A 104 17.64 27.38 -41.04
C ARG A 104 16.39 26.80 -40.37
N ILE A 105 15.38 26.44 -41.17
CA ILE A 105 14.15 25.81 -40.68
C ILE A 105 14.46 24.47 -40.01
N ALA A 106 15.30 23.63 -40.63
CA ALA A 106 15.70 22.35 -40.07
C ALA A 106 16.44 22.51 -38.73
N CYS A 107 17.33 23.49 -38.61
CA CYS A 107 18.04 23.79 -37.36
C CYS A 107 17.06 24.15 -36.23
N VAL A 108 16.07 25.01 -36.49
CA VAL A 108 15.06 25.39 -35.48
C VAL A 108 14.22 24.17 -35.05
N GLN A 109 13.83 23.30 -36.00
CA GLN A 109 13.09 22.09 -35.68
C GLN A 109 13.93 21.11 -34.84
N LEU A 110 15.22 20.97 -35.17
CA LEU A 110 16.13 20.11 -34.45
C LEU A 110 16.34 20.60 -33.01
N GLN A 111 16.56 21.91 -32.83
CA GLN A 111 16.69 22.51 -31.50
C GLN A 111 15.43 22.28 -30.66
N LYS A 112 14.23 22.47 -31.24
CA LYS A 112 12.97 22.18 -30.55
C LYS A 112 12.87 20.72 -30.10
N ARG A 113 13.35 19.78 -30.93
CA ARG A 113 13.35 18.35 -30.60
C ARG A 113 14.35 18.02 -29.50
N GLU A 114 15.51 18.67 -29.49
CA GLU A 114 16.50 18.55 -28.41
C GLU A 114 15.93 19.04 -27.08
N GLU A 115 15.24 20.18 -27.07
CA GLU A 115 14.55 20.72 -25.89
C GLU A 115 13.46 19.76 -25.39
N GLU A 116 12.61 19.21 -26.28
CA GLU A 116 11.59 18.20 -25.96
C GLU A 116 12.23 16.94 -25.34
N LEU A 117 13.35 16.45 -25.89
CA LEU A 117 14.07 15.30 -25.35
C LEU A 117 14.68 15.58 -23.98
N GLU A 118 15.20 16.78 -23.74
CA GLU A 118 15.73 17.16 -22.43
C GLU A 118 14.64 17.17 -21.36
N ILE A 119 13.46 17.71 -21.68
CA ILE A 119 12.29 17.70 -20.80
C ILE A 119 11.87 16.26 -20.47
N LEU A 120 11.67 15.43 -21.50
CA LEU A 120 11.28 14.02 -21.33
C LEU A 120 12.30 13.24 -20.50
N THR A 121 13.60 13.52 -20.68
CA THR A 121 14.67 12.88 -19.90
C THR A 121 14.60 13.27 -18.42
N LYS A 122 14.30 14.54 -18.12
CA LYS A 122 14.10 15.01 -16.74
C LYS A 122 12.87 14.35 -16.12
N GLU A 123 11.75 14.26 -16.84
CA GLU A 123 10.52 13.60 -16.37
C GLU A 123 10.76 12.11 -16.08
N LEU A 124 11.45 11.41 -16.99
CA LEU A 124 11.77 9.99 -16.80
C LEU A 124 12.63 9.75 -15.56
N ARG A 125 13.57 10.64 -15.26
CA ARG A 125 14.36 10.59 -14.02
C ARG A 125 13.46 10.79 -12.79
N ASN A 126 12.56 11.75 -12.82
CA ASN A 126 11.64 12.01 -11.71
C ASN A 126 10.72 10.81 -11.45
N TYR A 127 10.10 10.24 -12.49
CA TYR A 127 9.28 9.04 -12.35
C TYR A 127 10.07 7.85 -11.79
N LYS A 128 11.33 7.69 -12.20
CA LYS A 128 12.21 6.65 -11.65
C LYS A 128 12.47 6.83 -10.16
N GLU A 129 12.59 8.06 -9.68
CA GLU A 129 12.74 8.38 -8.26
C GLU A 129 11.44 8.13 -7.47
N GLU A 130 10.28 8.52 -8.02
CA GLU A 130 8.96 8.24 -7.43
C GLU A 130 8.71 6.73 -7.29
N VAL A 131 9.03 5.94 -8.32
CA VAL A 131 8.89 4.48 -8.28
C VAL A 131 9.80 3.88 -7.20
N LYS A 132 11.03 4.36 -7.06
CA LYS A 132 11.93 3.91 -5.98
C LYS A 132 11.38 4.26 -4.59
N ALA A 133 10.84 5.47 -4.43
CA ALA A 133 10.23 5.90 -3.17
C ALA A 133 9.02 5.03 -2.81
N ALA A 134 8.12 4.78 -3.77
CA ALA A 134 6.96 3.90 -3.59
C ALA A 134 7.38 2.46 -3.25
N HIS A 135 8.41 1.93 -3.91
CA HIS A 135 8.96 0.60 -3.61
C HIS A 135 9.49 0.52 -2.16
N ASN A 136 10.23 1.52 -1.71
CA ASN A 136 10.74 1.57 -0.34
C ASN A 136 9.60 1.62 0.68
N GLN A 137 8.55 2.40 0.41
CA GLN A 137 7.36 2.44 1.27
C GLN A 137 6.66 1.08 1.35
N LEU A 138 6.47 0.41 0.21
CA LEU A 138 5.90 -0.95 0.19
C LEU A 138 6.75 -1.95 0.98
N GLN A 139 8.08 -1.84 0.93
CA GLN A 139 8.96 -2.70 1.70
C GLN A 139 8.78 -2.49 3.22
N ILE A 140 8.64 -1.24 3.67
CA ILE A 140 8.40 -0.91 5.08
C ILE A 140 7.03 -1.47 5.53
N LEU A 141 5.98 -1.21 4.76
CA LEU A 141 4.63 -1.74 5.04
C LEU A 141 4.61 -3.28 5.06
N GLY A 142 5.37 -3.92 4.16
CA GLY A 142 5.54 -5.37 4.14
C GLY A 142 6.14 -5.90 5.45
N LYS A 143 7.22 -5.28 5.94
CA LYS A 143 7.84 -5.64 7.22
C LYS A 143 6.89 -5.46 8.40
N GLU A 144 6.15 -4.35 8.46
CA GLU A 144 5.19 -4.11 9.53
C GLU A 144 4.04 -5.14 9.50
N THR A 145 3.53 -5.46 8.31
CA THR A 145 2.49 -6.49 8.13
C THR A 145 2.97 -7.86 8.61
N THR A 146 4.23 -8.23 8.31
CA THR A 146 4.79 -9.50 8.80
C THR A 146 4.89 -9.55 10.31
N LYS A 147 5.23 -8.44 10.96
CA LYS A 147 5.33 -8.32 12.42
C LYS A 147 3.94 -8.39 13.07
N GLN A 148 2.95 -7.73 12.50
CA GLN A 148 1.56 -7.83 12.96
C GLN A 148 1.02 -9.25 12.84
N ARG A 149 1.36 -9.96 11.75
CA ARG A 149 0.98 -11.36 11.57
C ARG A 149 1.59 -12.28 12.63
N SER A 150 2.85 -12.07 13.02
CA SER A 150 3.47 -12.86 14.10
C SER A 150 2.81 -12.60 15.45
N TYR A 151 2.54 -11.34 15.80
CA TYR A 151 1.83 -11.01 17.04
C TYR A 151 0.44 -11.60 17.10
N LEU A 152 -0.29 -11.58 15.98
CA LEU A 152 -1.61 -12.19 15.90
C LEU A 152 -1.51 -13.71 16.10
N ALA A 153 -0.52 -14.37 15.50
CA ALA A 153 -0.31 -15.82 15.67
C ALA A 153 0.00 -16.18 17.13
N GLU A 154 0.87 -15.42 17.80
CA GLU A 154 1.17 -15.59 19.23
C GLU A 154 -0.07 -15.39 20.10
N THR A 155 -0.82 -14.31 19.86
CA THR A 155 -2.05 -14.00 20.59
C THR A 155 -3.10 -15.11 20.43
N MET A 156 -3.26 -15.63 19.21
CA MET A 156 -4.18 -16.74 18.94
C MET A 156 -3.75 -18.03 19.63
N SER A 157 -2.44 -18.29 19.73
CA SER A 157 -1.92 -19.42 20.50
C SER A 157 -2.26 -19.31 21.98
N LEU A 158 -2.04 -18.13 22.58
CA LEU A 158 -2.37 -17.86 23.98
C LEU A 158 -3.88 -17.94 24.25
N LEU A 159 -4.70 -17.44 23.32
CA LEU A 159 -6.15 -17.53 23.46
C LEU A 159 -6.61 -19.00 23.46
N ARG A 160 -6.01 -19.85 22.61
CA ARG A 160 -6.30 -21.28 22.61
C ARG A 160 -5.89 -21.96 23.91
N SER A 161 -4.73 -21.63 24.47
CA SER A 161 -4.31 -22.22 25.76
C SER A 161 -5.25 -21.80 26.89
N LEU A 162 -5.65 -20.52 26.95
CA LEU A 162 -6.61 -20.04 27.93
C LEU A 162 -7.98 -20.71 27.81
N GLN A 163 -8.45 -20.95 26.57
CA GLN A 163 -9.69 -21.70 26.34
C GLN A 163 -9.60 -23.13 26.88
N LEU A 164 -8.47 -23.82 26.67
CA LEU A 164 -8.26 -25.16 27.21
C LEU A 164 -8.25 -25.15 28.74
N GLU A 165 -7.54 -24.22 29.38
CA GLU A 165 -7.55 -24.08 30.84
C GLU A 165 -8.94 -23.79 31.39
N GLN A 166 -9.71 -22.91 30.74
CA GLN A 166 -11.08 -22.62 31.13
C GLN A 166 -11.95 -23.88 31.08
N THR A 167 -11.82 -24.69 30.03
CA THR A 167 -12.57 -25.96 29.94
C THR A 167 -12.14 -26.95 31.02
N ALA A 168 -10.85 -27.02 31.35
CA ALA A 168 -10.35 -27.86 32.43
C ALA A 168 -10.90 -27.44 33.80
N ILE A 169 -10.87 -26.14 34.11
CA ILE A 169 -11.44 -25.58 35.36
C ILE A 169 -12.94 -25.87 35.43
N LYS A 170 -13.67 -25.68 34.33
CA LYS A 170 -15.11 -25.97 34.26
C LYS A 170 -15.39 -27.44 34.58
N ASN A 171 -14.61 -28.37 34.02
CA ASN A 171 -14.77 -29.80 34.29
C ASN A 171 -14.51 -30.13 35.76
N VAL A 172 -13.41 -29.64 36.34
CA VAL A 172 -13.10 -29.84 37.77
C VAL A 172 -14.21 -29.27 38.67
N THR A 173 -14.73 -28.10 38.34
CA THR A 173 -15.82 -27.45 39.10
C THR A 173 -17.10 -28.28 39.04
N ASN A 174 -17.43 -28.83 37.87
CA ASN A 174 -18.59 -29.72 37.73
C ASN A 174 -18.40 -31.02 38.52
N ASP A 175 -17.23 -31.65 38.43
CA ASP A 175 -16.92 -32.89 39.15
C ASP A 175 -16.98 -32.69 40.67
N THR A 176 -16.42 -31.58 41.16
CA THR A 176 -16.47 -31.22 42.59
C THR A 176 -17.90 -30.93 43.04
N LEU A 177 -18.71 -30.24 42.23
CA LEU A 177 -20.12 -30.01 42.52
C LEU A 177 -20.90 -31.34 42.62
N VAL A 178 -20.67 -32.29 41.71
CA VAL A 178 -21.30 -33.62 41.75
C VAL A 178 -20.89 -34.36 43.03
N LYS A 179 -19.60 -34.36 43.38
CA LYS A 179 -19.10 -34.95 44.62
C LYS A 179 -19.74 -34.33 45.86
N TRP A 180 -19.85 -32.99 45.90
CA TRP A 180 -20.50 -32.27 47.00
C TRP A 180 -21.97 -32.63 47.14
N ILE A 181 -22.70 -32.71 46.02
CA ILE A 181 -24.10 -33.15 46.02
C ILE A 181 -24.23 -34.56 46.60
N SER A 182 -23.32 -35.48 46.25
CA SER A 182 -23.30 -36.84 46.79
C SER A 182 -23.06 -36.86 48.31
N VAL A 183 -22.04 -36.14 48.78
CA VAL A 183 -21.73 -36.05 50.23
C VAL A 183 -22.89 -35.44 51.00
N ARG A 184 -23.51 -34.38 50.47
CA ARG A 184 -24.69 -33.76 51.10
C ARG A 184 -25.87 -34.73 51.20
N LYS A 185 -26.12 -35.54 50.17
CA LYS A 185 -27.17 -36.57 50.21
C LYS A 185 -26.90 -37.62 51.29
N GLU A 186 -25.66 -38.11 51.35
CA GLU A 186 -25.23 -39.08 52.35
C GLU A 186 -25.36 -38.53 53.78
N LEU A 187 -24.88 -37.30 54.01
CA LEU A 187 -25.01 -36.63 55.31
C LEU A 187 -26.47 -36.47 55.72
N ASN A 188 -27.34 -36.05 54.80
CA ASN A 188 -28.77 -35.94 55.09
C ASN A 188 -29.38 -37.29 55.47
N ALA A 189 -29.05 -38.37 54.75
CA ALA A 189 -29.53 -39.70 55.08
C ALA A 189 -29.06 -40.16 56.47
N GLN A 190 -27.80 -39.88 56.83
CA GLN A 190 -27.27 -40.17 58.17
C GLN A 190 -27.96 -39.36 59.26
N VAL A 191 -28.20 -38.06 59.04
CA VAL A 191 -28.93 -37.20 59.99
C VAL A 191 -30.37 -37.69 60.19
N GLU A 192 -31.06 -38.08 59.12
CA GLU A 192 -32.40 -38.66 59.20
C GLU A 192 -32.40 -39.97 60.00
N GLU A 193 -31.40 -40.84 59.77
CA GLU A 193 -31.28 -42.10 60.50
C GLU A 193 -31.00 -41.91 61.98
N ILE A 194 -30.05 -41.02 62.33
CA ILE A 194 -29.77 -40.66 63.73
C ILE A 194 -31.02 -40.07 64.38
N SER A 195 -31.75 -39.20 63.69
CA SER A 195 -32.97 -38.59 64.21
C SER A 195 -34.07 -39.63 64.44
N ARG A 196 -34.24 -40.60 63.52
CA ARG A 196 -35.16 -41.74 63.70
C ARG A 196 -34.77 -42.59 64.91
N SER A 197 -33.50 -42.96 65.02
CA SER A 197 -32.98 -43.76 66.15
C SER A 197 -33.20 -43.05 67.49
N HIS A 198 -32.82 -41.77 67.60
CA HIS A 198 -33.02 -40.98 68.80
C HIS A 198 -34.50 -40.83 69.17
N THR A 199 -35.38 -40.67 68.17
CA THR A 199 -36.83 -40.61 68.40
C THR A 199 -37.35 -41.94 68.96
N ALA A 200 -36.92 -43.07 68.39
CA ALA A 200 -37.30 -44.40 68.86
C ALA A 200 -36.79 -44.68 70.29
N GLU A 201 -35.55 -44.29 70.60
CA GLU A 201 -34.98 -44.40 71.95
C GLU A 201 -35.74 -43.53 72.95
N THR A 202 -36.06 -42.28 72.58
CA THR A 202 -36.86 -41.37 73.42
C THR A 202 -38.24 -41.96 73.71
N MET A 203 -38.90 -42.55 72.71
CA MET A 203 -40.19 -43.24 72.90
C MET A 203 -40.08 -44.42 73.87
N SER A 204 -39.08 -45.29 73.67
CA SER A 204 -38.83 -46.44 74.55
C SER A 204 -38.52 -46.04 75.99
N LEU A 205 -37.69 -45.01 76.19
CA LEU A 205 -37.39 -44.45 77.51
C LEU A 205 -38.64 -43.86 78.16
N ASN A 206 -39.49 -43.17 77.40
CA ASN A 206 -40.74 -42.63 77.90
C ASN A 206 -41.73 -43.75 78.31
N GLU A 207 -41.84 -44.83 77.53
CA GLU A 207 -42.62 -46.01 77.90
C GLU A 207 -42.10 -46.67 79.20
N CYS A 208 -40.77 -46.81 79.33
CA CYS A 208 -40.16 -47.34 80.55
C CYS A 208 -40.41 -46.42 81.77
N LEU A 209 -40.34 -45.10 81.56
CA LEU A 209 -40.63 -44.10 82.59
C LEU A 209 -42.09 -44.21 83.05
N GLU A 210 -43.05 -44.27 82.12
CA GLU A 210 -44.48 -44.44 82.44
C GLU A 210 -44.74 -45.75 83.19
N ALA A 211 -44.07 -46.85 82.81
CA ALA A 211 -44.18 -48.13 83.52
C ALA A 211 -43.64 -48.04 84.95
N SER A 212 -42.46 -47.42 85.12
CA SER A 212 -41.84 -47.18 86.44
C SER A 212 -42.67 -46.25 87.32
N GLU A 213 -43.28 -45.20 86.75
CA GLU A 213 -44.20 -44.31 87.46
C GLU A 213 -45.46 -45.04 87.93
N LYS A 214 -46.04 -45.91 87.08
CA LYS A 214 -47.15 -46.78 87.47
C LYS A 214 -46.75 -47.71 88.63
N GLU A 215 -45.61 -48.38 88.54
CA GLU A 215 -45.11 -49.25 89.62
C GLU A 215 -44.82 -48.47 90.91
N LYS A 216 -44.22 -47.28 90.82
CA LYS A 216 -44.05 -46.38 91.96
C LYS A 216 -45.39 -46.06 92.61
N SER A 217 -46.42 -45.76 91.82
CA SER A 217 -47.76 -45.45 92.36
C SER A 217 -48.40 -46.66 93.06
N THR A 218 -48.24 -47.88 92.53
CA THR A 218 -48.76 -49.10 93.16
C THR A 218 -48.01 -49.43 94.45
N LEU A 219 -46.69 -49.31 94.47
CA LEU A 219 -45.87 -49.46 95.66
C LEU A 219 -46.22 -48.41 96.72
N GLN A 220 -46.41 -47.15 96.33
CA GLN A 220 -46.80 -46.08 97.25
C GLN A 220 -48.19 -46.33 97.87
N ASN A 221 -49.14 -46.87 97.10
CA ASN A 221 -50.44 -47.32 97.61
C ASN A 221 -50.28 -48.51 98.58
N LEU A 222 -49.41 -49.48 98.27
CA LEU A 222 -49.14 -50.63 99.14
C LEU A 222 -48.51 -50.20 100.46
N VAL A 223 -47.52 -49.31 100.43
CA VAL A 223 -46.88 -48.74 101.62
C VAL A 223 -47.92 -48.00 102.47
N SER A 224 -48.78 -47.19 101.86
CA SER A 224 -49.85 -46.49 102.59
C SER A 224 -50.82 -47.47 103.26
N ASN A 225 -51.20 -48.55 102.58
CA ASN A 225 -52.04 -49.61 103.15
C ASN A 225 -51.35 -50.37 104.29
N LEU A 226 -50.06 -50.68 104.15
CA LEU A 226 -49.28 -51.34 105.19
C LEU A 226 -49.07 -50.42 106.40
N GLN A 227 -48.84 -49.13 106.18
CA GLN A 227 -48.76 -48.12 107.22
C GLN A 227 -50.07 -48.06 108.01
N ALA A 228 -51.22 -47.96 107.32
CA ALA A 228 -52.54 -47.97 107.96
C ALA A 228 -52.79 -49.26 108.77
N LYS A 229 -52.38 -50.43 108.25
CA LYS A 229 -52.44 -51.70 109.00
C LYS A 229 -51.53 -51.72 110.22
N SER A 230 -50.30 -51.20 110.08
CA SER A 230 -49.35 -51.09 111.18
C SER A 230 -49.88 -50.17 112.28
N ASP A 231 -50.40 -49.00 111.92
CA ASP A 231 -51.00 -48.04 112.85
C ASP A 231 -52.22 -48.66 113.56
N SER A 232 -53.05 -49.41 112.81
CA SER A 232 -54.16 -50.18 113.38
C SER A 232 -53.67 -51.22 114.38
N LEU A 233 -52.69 -52.06 114.03
CA LEU A 233 -52.08 -53.05 114.94
C LEU A 233 -51.45 -52.40 116.16
N GLN A 234 -50.80 -51.25 116.00
CA GLN A 234 -50.21 -50.48 117.10
C GLN A 234 -51.31 -49.97 118.04
N SER A 235 -52.43 -49.49 117.50
CA SER A 235 -53.60 -49.10 118.31
C SER A 235 -54.22 -50.29 119.05
N THR A 236 -54.33 -51.47 118.41
CA THR A 236 -54.82 -52.70 119.06
C THR A 236 -53.85 -53.17 120.14
N SER A 237 -52.54 -53.07 119.90
CA SER A 237 -51.50 -53.38 120.89
C SER A 237 -51.57 -52.45 122.10
N GLN A 238 -51.75 -51.14 121.88
CA GLN A 238 -51.97 -50.17 122.95
C GLN A 238 -53.26 -50.46 123.74
N GLN A 239 -54.36 -50.82 123.05
CA GLN A 239 -55.59 -51.26 123.71
C GLN A 239 -55.38 -52.53 124.56
N LEU A 240 -54.62 -53.51 124.06
CA LEU A 240 -54.27 -54.72 124.80
C LEU A 240 -53.38 -54.43 126.02
N LEU A 241 -52.43 -53.50 125.90
CA LEU A 241 -51.62 -53.05 127.03
C LEU A 241 -52.47 -52.33 128.09
N ALA A 242 -53.37 -51.43 127.68
CA ALA A 242 -54.32 -50.78 128.57
C ALA A 242 -55.26 -51.81 129.24
N SER A 243 -55.75 -52.80 128.50
CA SER A 243 -56.55 -53.91 129.04
C SER A 243 -55.72 -54.71 130.06
N ARG A 244 -54.45 -54.98 129.78
CA ARG A 244 -53.54 -55.70 130.69
C ARG A 244 -53.22 -54.91 131.96
N GLU A 245 -53.10 -53.59 131.86
CA GLU A 245 -52.95 -52.72 133.03
C GLU A 245 -54.23 -52.69 133.87
N SER A 246 -55.40 -52.58 133.23
CA SER A 246 -56.68 -52.72 133.93
C SER A 246 -56.86 -54.10 134.58
N GLU A 247 -56.33 -55.16 133.96
CA GLU A 247 -56.33 -56.53 134.50
C GLU A 247 -55.36 -56.66 135.69
N LYS A 248 -54.18 -56.02 135.63
CA LYS A 248 -53.28 -55.89 136.79
C LYS A 248 -53.92 -55.11 137.92
N GLU A 249 -54.64 -54.04 137.61
CA GLU A 249 -55.35 -53.22 138.59
C GLU A 249 -56.51 -53.99 139.23
N LEU A 250 -57.27 -54.76 138.43
CA LEU A 250 -58.26 -55.72 138.93
C LEU A 250 -57.63 -56.81 139.79
N LYS A 251 -56.46 -57.33 139.42
CA LYS A 251 -55.68 -58.28 140.26
C LYS A 251 -55.25 -57.67 141.58
N ASN A 252 -54.75 -56.43 141.58
CA ASN A 252 -54.39 -55.71 142.79
C ASN A 252 -55.62 -55.47 143.66
N ARG A 253 -56.75 -55.08 143.07
CA ARG A 253 -58.04 -54.87 143.77
C ARG A 253 -58.59 -56.17 144.34
N CYS A 254 -58.44 -57.30 143.63
CA CYS A 254 -58.73 -58.64 144.14
C CYS A 254 -57.79 -59.03 145.30
N HIS A 255 -56.51 -58.67 145.24
CA HIS A 255 -55.55 -58.92 146.30
C HIS A 255 -55.84 -58.06 147.55
N GLU A 256 -56.25 -56.82 147.36
CA GLU A 256 -56.66 -55.88 148.41
C GLU A 256 -57.96 -56.32 149.09
N LEU A 257 -58.93 -56.81 148.31
CA LEU A 257 -60.12 -57.50 148.82
C LEU A 257 -59.75 -58.80 149.57
N GLN A 258 -58.73 -59.53 149.11
CA GLN A 258 -58.20 -60.72 149.81
C GLN A 258 -57.57 -60.37 151.17
N MET A 259 -56.86 -59.25 151.27
CA MET A 259 -56.28 -58.76 152.53
C MET A 259 -57.35 -58.17 153.46
N GLN A 260 -58.42 -57.58 152.93
CA GLN A 260 -59.59 -57.20 153.73
C GLN A 260 -60.37 -58.42 154.27
N VAL A 261 -60.36 -59.55 153.55
CA VAL A 261 -60.94 -60.82 154.02
C VAL A 261 -60.05 -61.50 155.07
N LEU A 262 -58.72 -61.40 154.96
CA LEU A 262 -57.79 -61.89 155.98
C LEU A 262 -57.77 -61.02 157.26
N GLY A 263 -58.01 -59.71 157.14
CA GLY A 263 -58.25 -58.83 158.30
C GLY A 263 -59.62 -59.01 158.96
N LYS A 264 -60.63 -59.50 158.23
CA LYS A 264 -61.97 -59.84 158.76
C LYS A 264 -62.11 -61.30 159.21
N ARG A 265 -61.04 -62.10 159.09
CA ARG A 265 -60.84 -63.35 159.84
C ARG A 265 -60.22 -63.10 161.22
N MET A 266 -60.56 -61.95 161.78
CA MET A 266 -60.74 -61.70 163.20
C MET A 266 -61.49 -62.85 163.89
N LEU A 267 -61.12 -63.07 165.14
CA LEU A 267 -62.08 -63.24 166.23
C LEU A 267 -63.12 -64.37 166.10
N LEU A 268 -62.73 -65.56 165.61
CA LEU A 268 -63.55 -66.77 165.83
C LEU A 268 -62.76 -68.08 165.94
N LEU A 269 -61.54 -68.04 166.48
CA LEU A 269 -60.86 -69.11 167.25
C LEU A 269 -59.53 -68.60 167.81
#